data_AF-A0AAW5MSM2-F1
#
_entry.id   AF-A0AAW5MSM2-F1
#
_cell.length_a   1.000
_cell.length_b   1.000
_cell.length_c   1.000
_cell.angle_alpha   90.00
_cell.angle_beta   90.00
_cell.angle_gamma   90.00
#
_symmetry.space_group_name_H-M   'P 1'
#
loop_
_entity.id
_entity.type
_entity.pdbx_description
1 polymer ?
#
loop_
_entity_poly.entity_id
_entity_poly.type
_entity_poly.pdbx_seq_one_letter_code
_entity_poly.pdbx_strand_id
1 'polypeptide(L)'
;VLAEQAGLPVENGVRTDECLRTSDPDVYAAGDVANVPHPLFGRLRVEHWANALHQGPAAARNMLGQAGPYTRIPYFFSDQYDVGMEYS
;
A
#
# COMPACT_ATOMS: atom_id res chain seq x y z
N VAL A 1 2.16 11.10 12.20
CA VAL A 1 1.47 12.15 12.98
C VAL A 1 -0.06 12.10 12.84
N LEU A 2 -0.67 12.32 11.65
CA LEU A 2 -2.15 12.32 11.54
C LEU A 2 -2.81 10.99 11.93
N ALA A 3 -2.34 9.87 11.38
CA ALA A 3 -2.91 8.55 11.67
C ALA A 3 -2.74 8.15 13.13
N GLU A 4 -1.57 8.43 13.73
CA GLU A 4 -1.30 8.18 15.15
C GLU A 4 -2.22 9.01 16.05
N GLN A 5 -2.43 10.28 15.71
CA GLN A 5 -3.35 11.17 16.42
C GLN A 5 -4.81 10.71 16.31
N ALA A 6 -5.18 10.07 15.20
CA ALA A 6 -6.47 9.41 15.01
C ALA A 6 -6.58 8.05 15.72
N GLY A 7 -5.53 7.59 16.43
CA GLY A 7 -5.51 6.31 17.14
C GLY A 7 -5.28 5.09 16.25
N LEU A 8 -4.91 5.28 14.98
CA LEU A 8 -4.60 4.19 14.07
C LEU A 8 -3.19 3.62 14.35
N PRO A 9 -3.01 2.29 14.35
CA PRO A 9 -1.69 1.69 14.47
C PRO A 9 -0.76 2.10 13.33
N VAL A 10 0.42 2.62 13.67
CA VAL A 10 1.46 2.99 12.72
C VAL A 10 2.75 2.26 13.08
N GLU A 11 3.27 1.48 12.15
CA GLU A 11 4.50 0.69 12.31
C GLU A 11 5.28 0.79 11.00
N ASN A 12 6.12 1.82 10.83
CA ASN A 12 6.74 2.12 9.53
C ASN A 12 5.68 2.19 8.41
N GLY A 13 4.65 3.03 8.61
CA GLY A 13 3.45 3.15 7.76
C GLY A 13 2.16 2.83 8.52
N VAL A 14 1.02 3.36 8.05
CA VAL A 14 -0.32 3.09 8.58
C VAL A 14 -0.66 1.64 8.33
N ARG A 15 -0.94 0.89 9.40
CA ARG A 15 -1.28 -0.52 9.26
C ARG A 15 -2.63 -0.69 8.62
N THR A 16 -2.67 -1.56 7.61
CA THR A 16 -3.91 -2.01 7.00
C THR A 16 -4.09 -3.52 7.12
N ASP A 17 -5.29 -4.01 6.82
CA ASP A 17 -5.52 -5.38 6.37
C ASP A 17 -5.09 -5.55 4.90
N GLU A 18 -5.25 -6.76 4.36
CA GLU A 18 -4.96 -7.10 2.97
C GLU A 18 -5.85 -6.33 1.97
N CYS A 19 -6.98 -5.76 2.43
CA CYS A 19 -7.88 -4.94 1.63
C CYS A 19 -7.57 -3.43 1.73
N LEU A 20 -6.40 -3.05 2.27
CA LEU A 20 -5.97 -1.66 2.44
C LEU A 20 -6.83 -0.85 3.44
N ARG A 21 -7.67 -1.52 4.22
CA ARG A 21 -8.49 -0.90 5.27
C ARG A 21 -7.71 -0.85 6.57
N THR A 22 -7.84 0.24 7.31
CA THR A 22 -7.15 0.39 8.60
C THR A 22 -7.89 -0.34 9.72
N SER A 23 -7.49 -0.15 10.98
CA SER A 23 -8.27 -0.65 12.13
C SER A 23 -9.62 0.04 12.30
N ASP A 24 -9.81 1.22 11.69
CA ASP A 24 -11.11 1.88 11.58
C ASP A 24 -11.80 1.41 10.28
N PRO A 25 -13.04 0.89 10.35
CA PRO A 25 -13.72 0.32 9.18
C PRO A 25 -14.04 1.35 8.08
N ASP A 26 -14.08 2.63 8.40
CA ASP A 26 -14.40 3.72 7.47
C ASP A 26 -13.15 4.41 6.90
N VAL A 27 -11.95 3.99 7.32
CA VAL A 27 -10.68 4.61 6.93
C VAL A 27 -9.78 3.60 6.22
N TYR A 28 -9.23 4.02 5.09
CA TYR A 28 -8.31 3.25 4.26
C TYR A 28 -7.00 4.02 4.05
N ALA A 29 -5.90 3.29 3.79
CA ALA A 29 -4.60 3.87 3.48
C ALA A 29 -4.02 3.21 2.21
N ALA A 30 -3.43 4.03 1.33
CA ALA A 30 -2.86 3.60 0.06
C ALA A 30 -1.62 4.44 -0.29
N GLY A 31 -0.75 3.88 -1.13
CA GLY A 31 0.53 4.46 -1.52
C GLY A 31 1.60 4.30 -0.45
N ASP A 32 2.59 5.19 -0.48
CA ASP A 32 3.81 5.10 0.33
C ASP A 32 3.54 5.07 1.85
N VAL A 33 2.40 5.59 2.29
CA VAL A 33 2.01 5.62 3.70
C VAL A 33 1.49 4.27 4.22
N ALA A 34 1.08 3.34 3.34
CA ALA A 34 0.43 2.10 3.72
C ALA A 34 1.43 1.00 4.09
N ASN A 35 1.21 0.36 5.25
CA ASN A 35 1.87 -0.87 5.68
C ASN A 35 0.89 -2.05 5.54
N VAL A 36 1.08 -2.82 4.47
CA VAL A 36 0.13 -3.83 3.98
C VAL A 36 0.69 -5.24 4.18
N PRO A 37 -0.07 -6.21 4.71
CA PRO A 37 0.34 -7.60 4.72
C PRO A 37 0.39 -8.17 3.30
N HIS A 38 1.53 -8.73 2.89
CA HIS A 38 1.73 -9.38 1.61
C HIS A 38 1.99 -10.89 1.80
N PRO A 39 1.37 -11.77 1.00
CA PRO A 39 1.44 -13.23 1.19
C PRO A 39 2.86 -13.82 1.08
N LEU A 40 3.74 -13.20 0.28
CA LEU A 40 5.10 -13.70 0.05
C LEU A 40 6.18 -13.03 0.89
N PHE A 41 5.94 -11.81 1.36
CA PHE A 41 6.99 -10.94 1.89
C PHE A 41 6.71 -10.47 3.32
N GLY A 42 5.62 -10.95 3.93
CA GLY A 42 5.14 -10.40 5.19
C GLY A 42 4.60 -8.99 5.00
N ARG A 43 4.68 -8.16 6.05
CA ARG A 43 4.19 -6.78 5.98
C ARG A 43 5.17 -5.89 5.23
N LEU A 44 4.68 -5.14 4.26
CA LEU A 44 5.48 -4.27 3.40
C LEU A 44 4.94 -2.84 3.42
N ARG A 45 5.88 -1.89 3.37
CA ARG A 45 5.65 -0.51 2.93
C ARG A 45 6.48 -0.30 1.66
N VAL A 46 5.84 0.15 0.59
CA VAL A 46 6.46 0.23 -0.74
C VAL A 46 6.44 1.68 -1.23
N GLU A 47 7.63 2.27 -1.34
CA GLU A 47 7.86 3.64 -1.82
C GLU A 47 8.11 3.65 -3.33
N HIS A 48 7.05 3.45 -4.12
CA HIS A 48 7.20 3.45 -5.57
C HIS A 48 5.93 3.88 -6.29
N TRP A 49 6.10 4.59 -7.41
CA TRP A 49 5.03 5.12 -8.24
C TRP A 49 4.01 4.05 -8.62
N ALA A 50 4.46 2.88 -9.07
CA ALA A 50 3.56 1.81 -9.48
C ALA A 50 2.70 1.30 -8.31
N ASN A 51 3.28 1.23 -7.10
CA ASN A 51 2.53 0.84 -5.91
C ASN A 51 1.43 1.85 -5.58
N ALA A 52 1.76 3.15 -5.57
CA ALA A 52 0.78 4.21 -5.34
C ALA A 52 -0.33 4.21 -6.41
N LEU A 53 0.04 4.04 -7.69
CA LEU A 53 -0.89 3.94 -8.80
C LEU A 53 -1.89 2.79 -8.64
N HIS A 54 -1.45 1.64 -8.13
CA HIS A 54 -2.29 0.45 -8.02
C HIS A 54 -3.07 0.35 -6.70
N GLN A 55 -2.50 0.82 -5.58
CA GLN A 55 -3.19 0.79 -4.29
C GLN A 55 -4.40 1.74 -4.25
N GLY A 56 -4.35 2.91 -4.90
CA GLY A 56 -5.47 3.85 -4.91
C GLY A 56 -6.78 3.24 -5.45
N PRO A 57 -6.81 2.72 -6.68
CA PRO A 57 -7.98 2.04 -7.22
C PRO A 57 -8.37 0.77 -6.44
N ALA A 58 -7.42 0.05 -5.84
CA ALA A 58 -7.71 -1.10 -5.00
C ALA A 58 -8.46 -0.69 -3.72
N ALA A 59 -7.97 0.34 -3.02
CA ALA A 59 -8.64 0.89 -1.85
C ALA A 59 -10.05 1.39 -2.18
N ALA A 60 -10.22 2.11 -3.29
CA ALA A 60 -11.54 2.57 -3.74
C ALA A 60 -12.53 1.43 -4.01
N ARG A 61 -12.09 0.34 -4.68
CA ARG A 61 -12.93 -0.85 -4.88
C ARG A 61 -13.32 -1.49 -3.55
N ASN A 62 -12.38 -1.57 -2.61
CA ASN A 62 -12.62 -2.14 -1.28
C ASN A 62 -13.57 -1.26 -0.44
N MET A 63 -13.50 0.07 -0.57
CA MET A 63 -14.50 0.99 0.01
C MET A 63 -15.91 0.75 -0.56
N LEU A 64 -16.01 0.40 -1.85
CA LEU A 64 -17.29 0.11 -2.54
C LEU A 64 -17.81 -1.31 -2.27
N GLY A 65 -17.22 -2.05 -1.33
CA GLY A 65 -17.63 -3.43 -1.02
C GLY A 65 -17.18 -4.47 -2.06
N GLN A 66 -16.36 -4.09 -3.04
CA GLN A 66 -15.78 -5.00 -4.02
C GLN A 66 -14.48 -5.61 -3.46
N ALA A 67 -14.58 -6.21 -2.27
CA ALA A 67 -13.44 -6.63 -1.46
C ALA A 67 -12.52 -7.60 -2.22
N GLY A 68 -11.27 -7.18 -2.41
CA GLY A 68 -10.21 -7.99 -2.99
C GLY A 68 -8.86 -7.67 -2.32
N PRO A 69 -8.08 -8.70 -1.93
CA PRO A 69 -6.79 -8.48 -1.30
C PRO A 69 -5.79 -7.86 -2.28
N TYR A 70 -4.98 -6.93 -1.80
CA TYR A 70 -3.87 -6.34 -2.55
C TYR A 70 -2.64 -7.24 -2.48
N THR A 71 -2.51 -8.14 -3.46
CA THR A 71 -1.47 -9.17 -3.54
C THR A 71 -0.44 -8.93 -4.65
N ARG A 72 -0.39 -7.70 -5.18
CA ARG A 72 0.50 -7.36 -6.29
C ARG A 72 1.96 -7.41 -5.83
N ILE A 73 2.79 -8.10 -6.61
CA ILE A 73 4.25 -8.11 -6.42
C ILE A 73 4.77 -6.69 -6.69
N PRO A 74 5.55 -6.10 -5.76
CA PRO A 74 6.18 -4.79 -5.98
C PRO A 74 7.04 -4.80 -7.24
N TYR A 75 6.80 -3.84 -8.12
CA TYR A 75 7.63 -3.58 -9.30
C TYR A 75 8.28 -2.22 -9.14
N PHE A 76 9.56 -2.15 -9.51
CA PHE A 76 10.38 -0.96 -9.42
C PHE A 76 11.09 -0.70 -10.74
N PHE A 77 11.32 0.57 -11.02
CA PHE A 77 12.25 0.98 -12.06
C PHE A 77 13.05 2.21 -11.63
N SER A 78 14.20 2.41 -12.25
CA SER A 78 14.99 3.63 -12.14
C SER A 78 15.72 3.87 -13.45
N ASP A 79 15.61 5.09 -13.95
CA ASP A 79 16.43 5.59 -15.05
C ASP A 79 17.60 6.38 -14.48
N GLN A 80 18.82 5.97 -14.83
CA GLN A 80 20.05 6.66 -14.46
C GLN A 80 20.83 6.98 -15.73
N TYR A 81 20.80 8.24 -16.14
CA TYR A 81 21.32 8.70 -17.43
C TYR A 81 20.68 7.92 -18.60
N ASP A 82 21.48 7.17 -19.34
CA ASP A 82 21.08 6.35 -20.49
C ASP A 82 20.78 4.88 -20.13
N VAL A 83 20.82 4.54 -18.83
CA VAL A 83 20.56 3.18 -18.34
C VAL A 83 19.22 3.11 -17.62
N GLY A 84 18.30 2.31 -18.16
CA GLY A 84 17.06 1.90 -17.48
C GLY A 84 17.25 0.58 -16.72
N MET A 85 16.75 0.52 -15.49
CA MET A 85 16.77 -0.67 -14.65
C MET A 85 15.34 -0.97 -14.17
N GLU A 86 14.90 -2.21 -14.30
CA GLU A 86 13.56 -2.65 -13.92
C GLU A 86 13.61 -4.01 -13.21
N TYR A 87 12.83 -4.19 -12.14
CA TYR A 87 12.74 -5.48 -11.43
C TYR A 87 11.43 -5.69 -10.66
N SER A 88 11.16 -6.94 -10.30
CA SER A 88 10.02 -7.40 -9.48
C SER A 88 10.48 -8.47 -8.50
#